data_AF-A0A1M5UD94-F1
#
_entry.id   AF-A0A1M5UD94-F1
#
_cell.length_a   1.000
_cell.length_b   1.000
_cell.length_c   1.000
_cell.angle_alpha   90.00
_cell.angle_beta   90.00
_cell.angle_gamma   90.00
#
_symmetry.space_group_name_H-M   'P 1'
#
loop_
_entity.id
_entity.type
_entity.pdbx_description
1 polymer ?
#
loop_
_entity_poly.entity_id
_entity_poly.type
_entity_poly.pdbx_seq_one_letter_code
_entity_poly.pdbx_strand_id
1 'polypeptide(L)'
;MLFSKECFGSRYLKNTVEVNLSLIPSFREKSFADKIQQKSDFLKIALFDIWLSNEDRNYGNNNLLLFYGPDKLYFFYAIDHVCLFNSTFLKYEIVELTEDDTLLNTEIAKLLFGSKRKLVETVDNLVEKFYLCTKDCEANLDNVLELMPKSWGIDIEDIKSKIQRNLFSDEWKKKCEITFRTYVQSFIVN
;
A
#
# COMPACT_ATOMS: atom_id res chain seq x y z
N MET A 1 27.70 11.89 20.20
CA MET A 1 26.29 11.50 20.46
C MET A 1 25.68 11.09 19.13
N LEU A 2 25.19 9.86 18.97
CA LEU A 2 24.66 9.36 17.69
C LEU A 2 23.31 10.00 17.28
N PHE A 3 22.70 10.81 18.15
CA PHE A 3 21.37 11.41 17.98
C PHE A 3 21.37 12.94 18.01
N SER A 4 22.47 13.60 17.65
CA SER A 4 22.55 15.07 17.65
C SER A 4 21.93 15.73 16.41
N LYS A 5 21.23 14.96 15.56
CA LYS A 5 20.54 15.42 14.35
C LYS A 5 19.11 14.91 14.39
N GLU A 6 18.19 15.63 13.75
CA GLU A 6 16.83 15.14 13.55
C GLU A 6 16.87 13.86 12.71
N CYS A 7 16.24 12.80 13.19
CA CYS A 7 16.25 11.48 12.55
C CYS A 7 14.83 10.93 12.47
N PHE A 8 14.60 10.10 11.46
CA PHE A 8 13.40 9.27 11.37
C PHE A 8 13.61 7.98 12.17
N GLY A 9 12.61 7.59 12.98
CA GLY A 9 12.61 6.35 13.74
C GLY A 9 11.40 5.51 13.38
N SER A 10 11.60 4.21 13.18
CA SER A 10 10.53 3.26 12.96
C SER A 10 10.07 2.63 14.28
N ARG A 11 8.78 2.26 14.35
CA ARG A 11 8.25 1.53 15.50
C ARG A 11 8.69 0.07 15.41
N TYR A 12 9.41 -0.42 16.43
CA TYR A 12 9.68 -1.84 16.56
C TYR A 12 8.40 -2.63 16.83
N LEU A 13 8.17 -3.69 16.05
CA LEU A 13 7.06 -4.62 16.22
C LEU A 13 7.62 -5.98 16.60
N LYS A 14 7.26 -6.45 17.81
CA LYS A 14 7.61 -7.81 18.26
C LYS A 14 6.66 -8.82 17.60
N ASN A 15 7.07 -10.09 17.48
CA ASN A 15 6.26 -11.18 16.92
C ASN A 15 5.79 -10.95 15.48
N THR A 16 6.63 -10.29 14.68
CA THR A 16 6.42 -10.10 13.24
C THR A 16 7.37 -10.99 12.46
N VAL A 17 6.90 -11.49 11.33
CA VAL A 17 7.74 -12.11 10.30
C VAL A 17 7.54 -11.36 8.99
N GLU A 18 8.59 -11.27 8.18
CA GLU A 18 8.48 -10.74 6.83
C GLU A 18 7.72 -11.72 5.92
N VAL A 19 6.85 -11.19 5.08
CA VAL A 19 6.09 -11.98 4.12
C VAL A 19 6.95 -12.27 2.91
N ASN A 20 7.38 -13.52 2.77
CA ASN A 20 8.15 -14.00 1.63
C ASN A 20 7.63 -15.36 1.15
N LEU A 21 8.24 -15.89 0.09
CA LEU A 21 7.83 -17.13 -0.56
C LEU A 21 7.79 -18.35 0.38
N SER A 22 8.56 -18.36 1.47
CA SER A 22 8.56 -19.46 2.44
C SER A 22 7.25 -19.56 3.24
N LEU A 23 6.45 -18.49 3.30
CA LEU A 23 5.15 -18.50 3.98
C LEU A 23 4.01 -19.04 3.10
N ILE A 24 4.20 -19.16 1.78
CA ILE A 24 3.17 -19.63 0.85
C ILE A 24 2.49 -20.94 1.30
N PRO A 25 3.22 -21.98 1.77
CA PRO A 25 2.58 -23.19 2.28
C PRO A 25 1.60 -22.93 3.42
N SER A 26 1.91 -21.99 4.31
CA SER A 26 1.01 -21.61 5.42
C SER A 26 -0.27 -20.96 4.90
N PHE A 27 -0.21 -20.09 3.88
CA PHE A 27 -1.40 -19.47 3.29
C PHE A 27 -2.33 -20.47 2.58
N ARG A 28 -1.81 -21.62 2.13
CA ARG A 28 -2.63 -22.71 1.57
C ARG A 28 -3.37 -23.50 2.65
N GLU A 29 -2.90 -23.46 3.90
CA GLU A 29 -3.60 -24.07 5.02
C GLU A 29 -4.77 -23.21 5.47
N LYS A 30 -5.99 -23.75 5.33
CA LYS A 30 -7.22 -23.04 5.72
C LYS A 30 -7.19 -22.56 7.17
N SER A 31 -6.67 -23.36 8.09
CA SER A 31 -6.55 -23.04 9.52
C SER A 31 -5.66 -21.83 9.81
N PHE A 32 -4.67 -21.57 8.96
CA PHE A 32 -3.82 -20.39 9.02
C PHE A 32 -4.50 -19.21 8.32
N ALA A 33 -5.01 -19.41 7.11
CA ALA A 33 -5.69 -18.38 6.35
C ALA A 33 -6.91 -17.80 7.09
N ASP A 34 -7.62 -18.60 7.89
CA ASP A 34 -8.77 -18.14 8.70
C ASP A 34 -8.34 -17.30 9.92
N LYS A 35 -7.07 -17.38 10.36
CA LYS A 35 -6.51 -16.54 11.43
C LYS A 35 -6.04 -15.17 10.93
N ILE A 36 -5.97 -14.96 9.62
CA ILE A 36 -5.61 -13.66 9.04
C ILE A 36 -6.83 -12.75 9.15
N GLN A 37 -6.72 -11.77 10.03
CA GLN A 37 -7.74 -10.77 10.23
C GLN A 37 -7.66 -9.68 9.18
N GLN A 38 -8.82 -9.08 8.90
CA GLN A 38 -8.95 -7.98 7.93
C GLN A 38 -8.19 -8.26 6.63
N LYS A 39 -8.46 -9.41 5.99
CA LYS A 39 -7.80 -9.78 4.72
C LYS A 39 -7.83 -8.63 3.71
N SER A 40 -8.91 -7.86 3.68
CA SER A 40 -9.08 -6.64 2.87
C SER A 40 -7.95 -5.62 3.00
N ASP A 41 -7.21 -5.59 4.12
CA ASP A 41 -6.04 -4.73 4.27
C ASP A 41 -4.96 -5.04 3.24
N PHE A 42 -4.84 -6.28 2.78
CA PHE A 42 -3.94 -6.64 1.67
C PHE A 42 -4.33 -5.90 0.37
N LEU A 43 -5.62 -5.92 0.02
CA LEU A 43 -6.14 -5.19 -1.15
C LEU A 43 -6.07 -3.67 -0.96
N LYS A 44 -6.29 -3.19 0.26
CA LYS A 44 -6.16 -1.78 0.63
C LYS A 44 -4.73 -1.29 0.42
N ILE A 45 -3.75 -2.08 0.86
CA ILE A 45 -2.33 -1.80 0.64
C ILE A 45 -2.02 -1.77 -0.86
N ALA A 46 -2.48 -2.75 -1.62
CA ALA A 46 -2.27 -2.76 -3.07
C ALA A 46 -2.89 -1.54 -3.78
N LEU A 47 -4.10 -1.12 -3.37
CA LEU A 47 -4.74 0.09 -3.89
C LEU A 47 -3.96 1.36 -3.51
N PHE A 48 -3.39 1.41 -2.32
CA PHE A 48 -2.51 2.49 -1.89
C PHE A 48 -1.23 2.55 -2.72
N ASP A 49 -0.61 1.39 -3.00
CA ASP A 49 0.58 1.30 -3.84
C ASP A 49 0.29 1.75 -5.29
N ILE A 50 -0.87 1.38 -5.85
CA ILE A 50 -1.33 1.88 -7.17
C ILE A 50 -1.53 3.40 -7.15
N TRP A 51 -2.09 3.95 -6.07
CA TRP A 51 -2.34 5.39 -5.97
C TRP A 51 -1.05 6.21 -5.89
N LEU A 52 -0.07 5.73 -5.13
CA LEU A 52 1.20 6.43 -4.95
C LEU A 52 2.30 5.94 -5.91
N SER A 53 1.98 5.03 -6.82
CA SER A 53 2.92 4.36 -7.71
C SER A 53 4.16 3.84 -7.00
N ASN A 54 3.94 2.95 -6.03
CA ASN A 54 5.01 2.27 -5.29
C ASN A 54 5.54 1.06 -6.07
N GLU A 55 6.73 1.17 -6.65
CA GLU A 55 7.30 0.12 -7.51
C GLU A 55 8.04 -0.98 -6.73
N ASP A 56 8.37 -0.75 -5.46
CA ASP A 56 9.14 -1.69 -4.64
C ASP A 56 8.25 -2.69 -3.88
N ARG A 57 6.92 -2.59 -4.01
CA ARG A 57 5.98 -3.59 -3.47
C ARG A 57 5.34 -4.41 -4.59
N ASN A 58 6.00 -5.51 -4.94
CA ASN A 58 5.66 -6.38 -6.07
C ASN A 58 5.81 -7.87 -5.73
N TYR A 59 5.71 -8.76 -6.73
CA TYR A 59 5.78 -10.20 -6.52
C TYR A 59 7.15 -10.72 -6.06
N GLY A 60 8.23 -10.02 -6.42
CA GLY A 60 9.60 -10.34 -6.00
C GLY A 60 9.95 -9.75 -4.64
N ASN A 61 9.31 -8.64 -4.27
CA ASN A 61 9.49 -7.96 -3.00
C ASN A 61 8.15 -7.51 -2.41
N ASN A 62 7.60 -8.25 -1.44
CA ASN A 62 6.31 -7.87 -0.86
C ASN A 62 6.44 -6.63 0.04
N ASN A 63 7.58 -6.39 0.70
CA ASN A 63 7.70 -5.34 1.71
C ASN A 63 6.51 -5.31 2.70
N LEU A 64 6.07 -6.50 3.12
CA LEU A 64 4.99 -6.70 4.08
C LEU A 64 5.52 -7.46 5.30
N LEU A 65 5.04 -7.06 6.47
CA LEU A 65 5.16 -7.84 7.69
C LEU A 65 3.83 -8.51 8.01
N LEU A 66 3.91 -9.73 8.54
CA LEU A 66 2.81 -10.44 9.17
C LEU A 66 3.01 -10.40 10.68
N PHE A 67 2.22 -9.58 11.35
CA PHE A 67 2.22 -9.44 12.80
C PHE A 67 1.32 -10.49 13.43
N TYR A 68 1.86 -11.26 14.38
CA TYR A 68 1.08 -12.15 15.23
C TYR A 68 0.64 -11.40 16.49
N GLY A 69 -0.62 -10.96 16.46
CA GLY A 69 -1.21 -10.11 17.48
C GLY A 69 -1.86 -10.86 18.64
N PRO A 70 -2.54 -10.12 19.53
CA PRO A 70 -3.39 -10.71 20.56
C PRO A 70 -4.43 -11.67 19.95
N ASP A 71 -4.90 -12.65 20.74
CA ASP A 71 -5.91 -13.64 20.34
C ASP A 71 -5.51 -14.62 19.22
N LYS A 72 -4.21 -14.76 18.96
CA LYS A 72 -3.65 -15.71 17.98
C LYS A 72 -4.03 -15.38 16.52
N LEU A 73 -4.18 -14.09 16.23
CA LEU A 73 -4.58 -13.57 14.92
C LEU A 73 -3.41 -12.90 14.20
N TYR A 74 -3.45 -12.92 12.87
CA TYR A 74 -2.43 -12.32 12.01
C TYR A 74 -2.93 -11.06 11.34
N PHE A 75 -2.06 -10.05 11.21
CA PHE A 75 -2.33 -8.75 10.59
C PHE A 75 -1.22 -8.35 9.63
N PHE A 76 -1.58 -7.75 8.50
CA PHE A 76 -0.60 -7.21 7.55
C PHE A 76 -0.15 -5.81 7.94
N TYR A 77 1.15 -5.55 7.78
CA TYR A 77 1.74 -4.22 7.88
C TYR A 77 2.63 -3.95 6.67
N ALA A 78 2.33 -2.88 5.95
CA ALA A 78 3.18 -2.35 4.90
C ALA A 78 4.43 -1.68 5.51
N ILE A 79 5.60 -2.00 4.97
CA ILE A 79 6.87 -1.36 5.31
C ILE A 79 7.56 -0.89 4.03
N ASP A 80 8.67 -0.17 4.22
CA ASP A 80 9.57 0.28 3.16
C ASP A 80 8.86 0.96 1.97
N HIS A 81 8.59 2.25 2.14
CA HIS A 81 7.92 3.08 1.13
C HIS A 81 8.94 3.97 0.39
N VAL A 82 10.18 3.52 0.24
CA VAL A 82 11.25 4.36 -0.34
C VAL A 82 11.02 4.65 -1.83
N CYS A 83 10.39 3.71 -2.54
CA CYS A 83 10.14 3.79 -4.00
C CYS A 83 8.72 4.28 -4.36
N LEU A 84 8.11 5.11 -3.50
CA LEU A 84 6.89 5.84 -3.89
C LEU A 84 7.18 6.80 -5.07
N PHE A 85 6.13 7.16 -5.79
CA PHE A 85 6.16 8.12 -6.91
C PHE A 85 7.08 7.67 -8.05
N ASN A 86 7.03 6.38 -8.38
CA ASN A 86 7.91 5.75 -9.38
C ASN A 86 9.41 5.97 -9.07
N SER A 87 9.76 6.11 -7.79
CA SER A 87 11.11 6.46 -7.32
C SER A 87 11.66 7.82 -7.82
N THR A 88 10.80 8.69 -8.35
CA THR A 88 11.23 9.95 -9.00
C THR A 88 11.07 11.19 -8.13
N PHE A 89 10.50 11.06 -6.92
CA PHE A 89 10.10 12.20 -6.07
C PHE A 89 9.23 13.22 -6.85
N LEU A 90 8.37 12.73 -7.75
CA LEU A 90 7.49 13.55 -8.60
C LEU A 90 8.26 14.60 -9.43
N LYS A 91 9.53 14.31 -9.76
CA LYS A 91 10.29 15.10 -10.74
C LYS A 91 9.66 15.01 -12.14
N TYR A 92 9.08 13.86 -12.44
CA TYR A 92 8.28 13.61 -13.64
C TYR A 92 6.81 13.39 -13.22
N GLU A 93 5.92 13.34 -14.21
CA GLU A 93 4.54 12.95 -13.96
C GLU A 93 4.49 11.53 -13.42
N ILE A 94 3.58 11.28 -12.48
CA ILE A 94 3.34 9.95 -11.94
C ILE A 94 2.79 9.04 -13.04
N VAL A 95 3.29 7.81 -13.10
CA VAL A 95 2.85 6.80 -14.07
C VAL A 95 2.24 5.60 -13.35
N GLU A 96 1.31 4.94 -14.02
CA GLU A 96 0.61 3.78 -13.49
C GLU A 96 1.59 2.62 -13.25
N LEU A 97 1.40 1.88 -12.16
CA LEU A 97 2.12 0.63 -11.94
C LEU A 97 1.77 -0.37 -13.03
N THR A 98 2.76 -1.17 -13.44
CA THR A 98 2.52 -2.27 -14.35
C THR A 98 2.00 -3.51 -13.61
N GLU A 99 1.65 -4.54 -14.38
CA GLU A 99 1.24 -5.84 -13.85
C GLU A 99 2.34 -6.55 -13.04
N ASP A 100 3.61 -6.24 -13.33
CA ASP A 100 4.76 -6.80 -12.62
C ASP A 100 5.09 -6.03 -11.34
N ASP A 101 4.64 -4.77 -11.25
CA ASP A 101 4.94 -3.87 -10.13
C ASP A 101 3.84 -3.87 -9.05
N THR A 102 2.87 -4.77 -9.14
CA THR A 102 1.73 -4.81 -8.20
C THR A 102 1.72 -6.05 -7.31
N LEU A 103 1.39 -5.83 -6.03
CA LEU A 103 1.09 -6.88 -5.06
C LEU A 103 -0.11 -7.76 -5.46
N LEU A 104 -1.00 -7.28 -6.35
CA LEU A 104 -2.17 -8.06 -6.80
C LEU A 104 -1.77 -9.26 -7.67
N ASN A 105 -0.61 -9.21 -8.33
CA ASN A 105 -0.06 -10.29 -9.12
C ASN A 105 0.81 -11.24 -8.28
N THR A 106 0.36 -11.53 -7.05
CA THR A 106 1.05 -12.47 -6.15
C THR A 106 0.22 -13.72 -5.89
N GLU A 107 0.88 -14.83 -5.61
CA GLU A 107 0.17 -16.05 -5.19
C GLU A 107 -0.62 -15.82 -3.89
N ILE A 108 -0.12 -14.97 -2.99
CA ILE A 108 -0.81 -14.61 -1.74
C ILE A 108 -2.15 -13.95 -2.02
N ALA A 109 -2.24 -13.05 -3.01
CA ALA A 109 -3.50 -12.42 -3.41
C ALA A 109 -4.55 -13.48 -3.80
N LYS A 110 -4.15 -14.46 -4.64
CA LYS A 110 -5.02 -15.58 -5.05
C LYS A 110 -5.44 -16.44 -3.86
N LEU A 111 -4.51 -16.77 -2.96
CA LEU A 111 -4.78 -17.61 -1.79
C LEU A 111 -5.74 -16.93 -0.79
N LEU A 112 -5.60 -15.62 -0.59
CA LEU A 112 -6.45 -14.87 0.33
C LEU A 112 -7.88 -14.67 -0.20
N PHE A 113 -8.04 -14.52 -1.51
CA PHE A 113 -9.28 -14.03 -2.13
C PHE A 113 -9.87 -14.94 -3.21
N GLY A 114 -9.36 -16.16 -3.40
CA GLY A 114 -9.89 -17.12 -4.37
C GLY A 114 -11.39 -17.47 -4.15
N SER A 115 -11.92 -17.24 -2.93
CA SER A 115 -13.37 -17.27 -2.70
C SER A 115 -14.03 -15.97 -3.15
N LYS A 116 -14.68 -16.02 -4.31
CA LYS A 116 -15.29 -14.86 -4.98
C LYS A 116 -16.50 -14.25 -4.23
N ARG A 117 -17.07 -14.95 -3.23
CA ARG A 117 -18.39 -14.62 -2.65
C ARG A 117 -18.49 -13.21 -2.06
N LYS A 118 -17.39 -12.63 -1.57
CA LYS A 118 -17.35 -11.28 -0.98
C LYS A 118 -16.32 -10.35 -1.64
N LEU A 119 -15.64 -10.80 -2.68
CA LEU A 119 -14.55 -10.04 -3.28
C LEU A 119 -15.08 -8.75 -3.93
N VAL A 120 -16.15 -8.85 -4.72
CA VAL A 120 -16.77 -7.70 -5.40
C VAL A 120 -17.17 -6.62 -4.39
N GLU A 121 -17.93 -7.00 -3.35
CA GLU A 121 -18.33 -6.09 -2.26
C GLU A 121 -17.12 -5.48 -1.54
N THR A 122 -16.07 -6.26 -1.31
CA THR A 122 -14.84 -5.76 -0.68
C THR A 122 -14.14 -4.73 -1.55
N VAL A 123 -14.03 -4.99 -2.86
CA VAL A 123 -13.42 -4.08 -3.84
C VAL A 123 -14.22 -2.79 -3.93
N ASP A 124 -15.54 -2.86 -4.02
CA ASP A 124 -16.41 -1.68 -4.10
C ASP A 124 -16.28 -0.81 -2.84
N ASN A 125 -16.33 -1.43 -1.66
CA ASN A 125 -16.13 -0.73 -0.39
C ASN A 125 -14.74 -0.09 -0.27
N LEU A 126 -13.70 -0.73 -0.81
CA LEU A 126 -12.34 -0.18 -0.80
C LEU A 126 -12.20 1.00 -1.76
N VAL A 127 -12.83 0.93 -2.94
CA VAL A 127 -12.85 2.03 -3.91
C VAL A 127 -13.59 3.24 -3.35
N GLU A 128 -14.74 3.04 -2.69
CA GLU A 128 -15.45 4.14 -2.02
C GLU A 128 -14.58 4.79 -0.94
N LYS A 129 -13.98 3.97 -0.06
CA LYS A 129 -13.05 4.45 0.97
C LYS A 129 -11.84 5.15 0.38
N PHE A 130 -11.34 4.71 -0.77
CA PHE A 130 -10.21 5.35 -1.44
C PHE A 130 -10.53 6.80 -1.81
N TYR A 131 -11.69 7.07 -2.44
CA TYR A 131 -12.07 8.45 -2.76
C TYR A 131 -12.28 9.31 -1.50
N LEU A 132 -12.83 8.74 -0.42
CA LEU A 132 -12.97 9.46 0.86
C LEU A 132 -11.61 9.77 1.48
N CYS A 133 -10.72 8.78 1.58
CA CYS A 133 -9.39 8.93 2.16
C CYS A 133 -8.51 9.89 1.35
N THR A 134 -8.54 9.83 0.02
CA THR A 134 -7.74 10.76 -0.81
C THR A 134 -8.19 12.21 -0.62
N LYS A 135 -9.49 12.46 -0.53
CA LYS A 135 -10.04 13.78 -0.22
C LYS A 135 -9.60 14.26 1.17
N ASP A 136 -9.70 13.39 2.18
CA ASP A 136 -9.26 13.72 3.54
C ASP A 136 -7.75 13.98 3.61
N CYS A 137 -6.95 13.22 2.87
CA CYS A 137 -5.51 13.43 2.72
C CYS A 137 -5.19 14.78 2.05
N GLU A 138 -5.90 15.14 0.98
CA GLU A 138 -5.72 16.42 0.29
C GLU A 138 -6.05 17.59 1.20
N ALA A 139 -7.17 17.50 1.94
CA ALA A 139 -7.60 18.53 2.88
C ALA A 139 -6.63 18.72 4.06
N ASN A 140 -5.86 17.68 4.40
CA ASN A 140 -4.88 17.71 5.49
C ASN A 140 -3.42 17.78 5.01
N LEU A 141 -3.18 17.98 3.70
CA LEU A 141 -1.83 17.94 3.13
C LEU A 141 -0.89 18.95 3.82
N ASP A 142 -1.39 20.15 4.11
CA ASP A 142 -0.61 21.18 4.80
C ASP A 142 -0.18 20.74 6.19
N ASN A 143 -1.09 20.17 6.96
CA ASN A 143 -0.79 19.63 8.29
C ASN A 143 0.27 18.52 8.22
N VAL A 144 0.26 17.68 7.18
CA VAL A 144 1.24 16.61 7.00
C VAL A 144 2.61 17.18 6.66
N LEU A 145 2.68 18.17 5.77
CA LEU A 145 3.93 18.80 5.36
C LEU A 145 4.56 19.62 6.49
N GLU A 146 3.75 20.22 7.37
CA GLU A 146 4.23 20.94 8.55
C GLU A 146 4.96 20.05 9.57
N LEU A 147 4.71 18.73 9.55
CA LEU A 147 5.43 17.77 10.42
C LEU A 147 6.86 17.50 9.93
N MET A 148 7.21 17.92 8.72
CA MET A 148 8.54 17.67 8.17
C MET A 148 9.60 18.52 8.87
N PRO A 149 10.71 17.93 9.33
CA PRO A 149 11.74 18.68 10.02
C PRO A 149 12.41 19.71 9.10
N LYS A 150 12.42 20.98 9.53
CA LYS A 150 13.00 22.08 8.73
C LYS A 150 14.48 21.86 8.41
N SER A 151 15.22 21.14 9.26
CA SER A 151 16.64 20.88 9.04
C SER A 151 16.91 19.99 7.82
N TRP A 152 15.89 19.31 7.28
CA TRP A 152 16.03 18.50 6.08
C TRP A 152 16.14 19.33 4.81
N GLY A 153 15.89 20.65 4.88
CA GLY A 153 16.10 21.58 3.76
C GLY A 153 15.17 21.33 2.57
N ILE A 154 13.99 20.80 2.84
CA ILE A 154 13.01 20.41 1.83
C ILE A 154 12.17 21.61 1.42
N ASP A 155 12.04 21.83 0.11
CA ASP A 155 11.15 22.85 -0.44
C ASP A 155 9.69 22.35 -0.37
N ILE A 156 9.01 22.73 0.71
CA ILE A 156 7.64 22.29 1.00
C ILE A 156 6.66 22.77 -0.08
N GLU A 157 6.83 23.98 -0.62
CA GLU A 157 5.93 24.53 -1.62
C GLU A 157 6.07 23.80 -2.96
N ASP A 158 7.30 23.52 -3.37
CA ASP A 158 7.56 22.70 -4.57
C ASP A 158 6.96 21.30 -4.42
N ILE A 159 7.21 20.61 -3.29
CA ILE A 159 6.65 19.27 -3.04
C ILE A 159 5.12 19.30 -2.99
N LYS A 160 4.52 20.27 -2.29
CA LYS A 160 3.07 20.44 -2.22
C LYS A 160 2.47 20.56 -3.62
N SER A 161 3.03 21.42 -4.46
CA SER A 161 2.55 21.63 -5.82
C SER A 161 2.63 20.35 -6.66
N LYS A 162 3.72 19.58 -6.52
CA LYS A 162 3.90 18.29 -7.21
C LYS A 162 2.90 17.25 -6.74
N ILE A 163 2.69 17.13 -5.42
CA ILE A 163 1.72 16.21 -4.84
C ILE A 163 0.30 16.54 -5.33
N GLN A 164 -0.11 17.81 -5.25
CA GLN A 164 -1.45 18.25 -5.68
C GLN A 164 -1.71 17.97 -7.14
N ARG A 165 -0.75 18.30 -8.02
CA ARG A 165 -0.87 18.06 -9.45
C ARG A 165 -0.98 16.59 -9.81
N ASN A 166 -0.22 15.72 -9.13
CA ASN A 166 -0.09 14.32 -9.52
C ASN A 166 -1.08 13.38 -8.81
N LEU A 167 -1.32 13.54 -7.52
CA LEU A 167 -1.99 12.51 -6.71
C LEU A 167 -3.49 12.74 -6.51
N PHE A 168 -3.96 13.98 -6.60
CA PHE A 168 -5.31 14.34 -6.18
C PHE A 168 -6.24 14.72 -7.34
N SER A 169 -5.74 14.74 -8.57
CA SER A 169 -6.58 14.95 -9.76
C SER A 169 -7.62 13.83 -9.91
N ASP A 170 -8.82 14.19 -10.33
CA ASP A 170 -9.89 13.21 -10.58
C ASP A 170 -9.51 12.22 -11.67
N GLU A 171 -8.74 12.66 -12.67
CA GLU A 171 -8.21 11.80 -13.71
C GLU A 171 -7.29 10.72 -13.13
N TRP A 172 -6.33 11.09 -12.27
CA TRP A 172 -5.42 10.12 -11.65
C TRP A 172 -6.18 9.14 -10.75
N LYS A 173 -7.04 9.63 -9.86
CA LYS A 173 -7.85 8.78 -8.98
C LYS A 173 -8.70 7.79 -9.79
N LYS A 174 -9.23 8.23 -10.94
CA LYS A 174 -10.00 7.35 -11.82
C LYS A 174 -9.13 6.29 -12.50
N LYS A 175 -7.93 6.64 -12.94
CA LYS A 175 -6.94 5.67 -13.45
C LYS A 175 -6.61 4.62 -12.38
N CYS A 176 -6.30 5.04 -11.15
CA CYS A 176 -6.03 4.12 -10.05
C CYS A 176 -7.19 3.15 -9.79
N GLU A 177 -8.43 3.64 -9.79
CA GLU A 177 -9.62 2.78 -9.64
C GLU A 177 -9.72 1.74 -10.77
N ILE A 178 -9.59 2.19 -12.03
CA ILE A 178 -9.67 1.32 -13.21
C ILE A 178 -8.58 0.25 -13.15
N THR A 179 -7.35 0.65 -12.85
CA THR A 179 -6.19 -0.24 -12.76
C THR A 179 -6.36 -1.25 -11.63
N PHE A 180 -6.77 -0.80 -10.44
CA PHE A 180 -7.06 -1.69 -9.31
C PHE A 180 -8.13 -2.73 -9.64
N ARG A 181 -9.27 -2.31 -10.19
CA ARG A 181 -10.37 -3.20 -10.59
C ARG A 181 -9.93 -4.18 -11.67
N THR A 182 -9.16 -3.70 -12.65
CA THR A 182 -8.64 -4.53 -13.75
C THR A 182 -7.70 -5.60 -13.21
N TYR A 183 -6.76 -5.25 -12.34
CA TYR A 183 -5.80 -6.20 -11.77
C TYR A 183 -6.46 -7.21 -10.83
N VAL A 184 -7.45 -6.79 -10.03
CA VAL A 184 -8.23 -7.76 -9.24
C VAL A 184 -8.95 -8.75 -10.15
N GLN A 185 -9.55 -8.28 -11.26
CA GLN A 185 -10.22 -9.16 -12.22
C GLN A 185 -9.22 -10.13 -12.89
N SER A 186 -8.09 -9.62 -13.37
CA SER A 186 -7.09 -10.40 -14.11
C SER A 186 -6.34 -11.41 -13.25
N PHE A 187 -6.01 -11.06 -12.00
CA PHE A 187 -5.12 -11.87 -11.17
C PHE A 187 -5.80 -12.62 -10.04
N ILE A 188 -6.98 -12.22 -9.60
CA ILE A 188 -7.67 -12.87 -8.46
C ILE A 188 -8.92 -13.61 -8.93
N VAL A 189 -9.67 -13.02 -9.86
CA VAL A 189 -10.93 -13.62 -10.33
C VAL A 189 -10.69 -14.64 -11.44
N ASN A 190 -9.82 -14.34 -12.40
CA ASN A 190 -9.53 -15.22 -13.54
C ASN A 190 -8.62 -16.40 -13.18
#